data_AF-A0A3L7Q6R4-F1
#
_entry.id   AF-A0A3L7Q6R4-F1
#
_cell.length_a   1.000
_cell.length_b   1.000
_cell.length_c   1.000
_cell.angle_alpha   90.00
_cell.angle_beta   90.00
_cell.angle_gamma   90.00
#
_symmetry.space_group_name_H-M   'P 1'
#
loop_
_entity.id
_entity.type
_entity.pdbx_description
1 polymer ?
#
loop_
_entity_poly.entity_id
_entity_poly.type
_entity_poly.pdbx_seq_one_letter_code
_entity_poly.pdbx_strand_id
1 'polypeptide(L)'
;MRGTPSHRSVFRRSVFQYADRPASRAGLAPLELVLVLPLLAMMAALLMFVAFAGVWKQRAHLAAREAAWQSIWPRTDSVERPPEWVRRDVTLRTQVGPLIGNVDPFVDHPLFRGPRTMTQTPLDVDSRYFDGSAGIILGQSQSEIRSPLWPQLRVTYRFHRDQPLMAREGWQYEAMGLSSAGARRSVALFQLD
;
A
#
# COMPACT_ATOMS: atom_id res chain seq x y z
N MET A 1 -34.12 69.82 -74.61
CA MET A 1 -33.64 68.87 -75.65
C MET A 1 -32.79 67.82 -74.94
N ARG A 2 -33.35 66.68 -74.52
CA ARG A 2 -33.46 65.40 -75.27
C ARG A 2 -32.13 64.95 -75.89
N GLY A 3 -31.55 63.93 -75.27
CA GLY A 3 -30.43 63.11 -75.74
C GLY A 3 -30.19 61.93 -74.79
N THR A 4 -30.92 60.83 -75.01
CA THR A 4 -30.58 59.46 -74.56
C THR A 4 -29.59 58.83 -75.56
N PRO A 5 -29.08 57.58 -75.42
CA PRO A 5 -28.87 56.66 -74.27
C PRO A 5 -27.44 56.03 -74.29
N SER A 6 -27.11 55.10 -73.36
CA SER A 6 -26.20 53.92 -73.54
C SER A 6 -25.76 53.40 -72.16
N HIS A 7 -26.46 52.46 -71.53
CA HIS A 7 -26.41 51.00 -71.71
C HIS A 7 -25.00 50.37 -71.65
N ARG A 8 -24.50 50.12 -70.43
CA ARG A 8 -23.57 49.01 -70.17
C ARG A 8 -24.00 48.25 -68.90
N SER A 9 -24.88 47.28 -69.13
CA SER A 9 -25.14 46.18 -68.22
C SER A 9 -23.88 45.30 -68.11
N VAL A 10 -23.12 45.44 -67.03
CA VAL A 10 -22.09 44.46 -66.68
C VAL A 10 -22.79 43.33 -65.93
N PHE A 11 -23.20 42.32 -66.70
CA PHE A 11 -23.65 41.03 -66.17
C PHE A 11 -22.45 40.36 -65.49
N ARG A 12 -22.31 40.59 -64.18
CA ARG A 12 -21.34 39.87 -63.35
C ARG A 12 -21.93 38.47 -63.13
N ARG A 13 -21.52 37.51 -63.97
CA ARG A 13 -21.74 36.08 -63.70
C ARG A 13 -21.13 35.76 -62.34
N SER A 14 -21.95 35.68 -61.31
CA SER A 14 -21.64 34.86 -60.14
C SER A 14 -21.62 33.42 -60.64
N VAL A 15 -20.43 32.97 -61.04
CA VAL A 15 -20.14 31.54 -61.12
C VAL A 15 -20.40 31.02 -59.72
N PHE A 16 -21.57 30.41 -59.52
CA PHE A 16 -21.83 29.58 -58.37
C PHE A 16 -20.80 28.46 -58.43
N GLN A 17 -19.70 28.72 -57.75
CA GLN A 17 -18.68 27.75 -57.43
C GLN A 17 -19.39 26.76 -56.49
N TYR A 18 -20.02 25.75 -57.08
CA TYR A 18 -20.34 24.52 -56.38
C TYR A 18 -19.00 23.94 -55.97
N ALA A 19 -18.49 24.42 -54.83
CA ALA A 19 -17.49 23.69 -54.10
C ALA A 19 -18.12 22.32 -53.83
N ASP A 20 -17.60 21.30 -54.50
CA ASP A 20 -17.78 19.91 -54.11
C ASP A 20 -17.49 19.85 -52.61
N ARG A 21 -18.54 19.86 -51.80
CA ARG A 21 -18.40 19.54 -50.39
C ARG A 21 -17.99 18.07 -50.40
N PRO A 22 -16.79 17.71 -49.89
CA PRO A 22 -16.45 16.31 -49.79
C PRO A 22 -17.57 15.65 -49.00
N ALA A 23 -18.20 14.62 -49.58
CA ALA A 23 -19.24 13.87 -48.93
C ALA A 23 -18.72 13.50 -47.54
N SER A 24 -19.32 14.09 -46.51
CA SER A 24 -18.96 13.86 -45.11
C SER A 24 -19.18 12.38 -44.85
N ARG A 25 -18.12 11.59 -44.98
CA ARG A 25 -18.14 10.16 -44.63
C ARG A 25 -18.60 10.11 -43.19
N ALA A 26 -19.79 9.56 -42.96
CA ALA A 26 -20.33 9.39 -41.62
C ALA A 26 -19.30 8.59 -40.82
N GLY A 27 -18.59 9.26 -39.91
CA GLY A 27 -17.53 8.64 -39.13
C GLY A 27 -18.12 7.52 -38.30
N LEU A 28 -17.44 6.37 -38.25
CA LEU A 28 -17.78 5.23 -37.38
C LEU A 28 -17.63 5.55 -35.88
N ALA A 29 -17.39 6.80 -35.51
CA ALA A 29 -17.23 7.28 -34.15
C ALA A 29 -18.33 6.82 -33.16
N PRO A 30 -19.64 6.76 -33.54
CA PRO A 30 -20.66 6.21 -32.64
C PRO A 30 -20.47 4.72 -32.37
N LEU A 31 -20.03 3.95 -33.38
CA LEU A 31 -19.80 2.51 -33.25
C LEU A 31 -18.56 2.21 -32.41
N GLU A 32 -17.48 2.95 -32.64
CA GLU A 32 -16.24 2.86 -31.85
C GLU A 32 -16.51 3.20 -30.38
N LEU A 33 -17.31 4.23 -30.10
CA LEU A 33 -17.67 4.61 -28.73
C LEU A 33 -18.44 3.48 -28.02
N VAL A 34 -19.41 2.87 -28.69
CA VAL A 34 -20.22 1.77 -28.11
C VAL A 34 -19.36 0.54 -27.82
N LEU A 35 -18.35 0.25 -28.64
CA LEU A 35 -17.43 -0.87 -28.42
C LEU A 35 -16.40 -0.60 -27.31
N VAL A 36 -15.94 0.64 -27.16
CA VAL A 36 -14.95 1.01 -26.13
C VAL A 36 -15.57 1.10 -24.73
N LEU A 37 -16.83 1.53 -24.63
CA LEU A 37 -17.52 1.71 -23.35
C LEU A 37 -17.51 0.47 -22.43
N PRO A 38 -17.90 -0.75 -22.88
CA PRO A 38 -17.84 -1.93 -22.03
C PRO A 38 -16.42 -2.31 -21.63
N LEU A 39 -15.43 -2.05 -22.49
CA LEU A 39 -14.02 -2.34 -22.20
C LEU A 39 -13.47 -1.39 -21.12
N LEU A 40 -13.84 -0.11 -21.18
CA LEU A 40 -13.54 0.87 -20.12
C LEU A 40 -14.24 0.52 -18.81
N ALA A 41 -15.51 0.10 -18.86
CA ALA A 41 -16.25 -0.33 -17.68
C ALA A 41 -15.61 -1.56 -17.02
N MET A 42 -15.17 -2.54 -17.81
CA MET A 42 -14.46 -3.72 -17.32
C MET A 42 -13.13 -3.34 -16.65
N MET A 43 -12.37 -2.42 -17.26
CA MET A 43 -11.12 -1.92 -16.68
C MET A 43 -11.36 -1.17 -15.36
N ALA A 44 -12.37 -0.31 -15.29
CA ALA A 44 -12.73 0.41 -14.07
C ALA A 44 -13.15 -0.55 -12.95
N ALA A 45 -13.94 -1.58 -13.26
CA ALA A 45 -14.33 -2.61 -12.30
C ALA A 45 -13.11 -3.39 -11.76
N LEU A 46 -12.16 -3.73 -12.64
CA LEU A 46 -10.92 -4.40 -12.25
C LEU A 46 -10.05 -3.52 -11.33
N LEU A 47 -9.91 -2.23 -11.65
CA LEU A 47 -9.17 -1.30 -10.80
C LEU A 47 -9.80 -1.17 -9.41
N MET A 48 -11.13 -1.08 -9.34
CA MET A 48 -11.86 -1.03 -8.07
C MET A 48 -11.65 -2.30 -7.25
N PHE A 49 -11.63 -3.47 -7.90
CA PHE A 49 -11.36 -4.75 -7.24
C PHE A 49 -9.98 -4.78 -6.59
N VAL A 50 -8.94 -4.38 -7.34
CA VAL A 50 -7.56 -4.36 -6.86
C VAL A 50 -7.40 -3.33 -5.73
N ALA A 51 -7.99 -2.15 -5.88
CA ALA A 51 -7.97 -1.11 -4.86
C ALA A 51 -8.62 -1.59 -3.56
N PHE A 52 -9.79 -2.22 -3.64
CA PHE A 52 -10.49 -2.79 -2.49
C PHE A 52 -9.65 -3.85 -1.77
N ALA A 53 -9.08 -4.80 -2.52
CA ALA A 53 -8.20 -5.84 -1.97
C ALA A 53 -6.94 -5.24 -1.32
N GLY A 54 -6.36 -4.21 -1.94
CA GLY A 54 -5.21 -3.47 -1.44
C GLY A 54 -5.50 -2.78 -0.10
N VAL A 55 -6.62 -2.05 -0.01
CA VAL A 55 -7.06 -1.37 1.22
C VAL A 55 -7.23 -2.38 2.35
N TRP A 56 -7.91 -3.50 2.12
CA TRP A 56 -8.12 -4.49 3.17
C TRP A 56 -6.85 -5.22 3.57
N LYS A 57 -5.94 -5.49 2.64
CA LYS A 57 -4.61 -6.00 2.95
C LYS A 57 -3.86 -5.03 3.87
N GLN A 58 -3.87 -3.72 3.58
CA GLN A 58 -3.23 -2.71 4.41
C GLN A 58 -3.87 -2.62 5.80
N ARG A 59 -5.21 -2.64 5.88
CA ARG A 59 -5.93 -2.64 7.16
C ARG A 59 -5.58 -3.86 8.02
N ALA A 60 -5.48 -5.06 7.42
CA ALA A 60 -5.04 -6.26 8.11
C ALA A 60 -3.60 -6.12 8.62
N HIS A 61 -2.67 -5.58 7.83
CA HIS A 61 -1.29 -5.33 8.30
C HIS A 61 -1.24 -4.36 9.48
N LEU A 62 -1.98 -3.25 9.41
CA LEU A 62 -2.05 -2.29 10.51
C LEU A 62 -2.67 -2.92 11.77
N ALA A 63 -3.71 -3.72 11.61
CA ALA A 63 -4.36 -4.44 12.70
C ALA A 63 -3.43 -5.49 13.35
N ALA A 64 -2.68 -6.26 12.55
CA ALA A 64 -1.68 -7.21 13.04
C ALA A 64 -0.58 -6.48 13.83
N ARG A 65 -0.11 -5.36 13.28
CA ARG A 65 0.87 -4.48 13.96
C ARG A 65 0.30 -3.96 15.27
N GLU A 66 -0.91 -3.44 15.27
CA GLU A 66 -1.59 -2.98 16.48
C GLU A 66 -1.68 -4.08 17.54
N ALA A 67 -2.06 -5.31 17.15
CA ALA A 67 -2.10 -6.46 18.06
C ALA A 67 -0.71 -6.81 18.65
N ALA A 68 0.36 -6.67 17.86
CA ALA A 68 1.73 -6.86 18.33
C ALA A 68 2.15 -5.74 19.29
N TRP A 69 1.92 -4.48 18.94
CA TRP A 69 2.29 -3.32 19.76
C TRP A 69 1.51 -3.23 21.05
N GLN A 70 0.26 -3.73 21.04
CA GLN A 70 -0.45 -3.95 22.27
C GLN A 70 0.44 -4.82 23.15
N SER A 71 0.92 -6.01 22.77
CA SER A 71 1.62 -6.95 23.68
C SER A 71 2.82 -6.44 24.52
N ILE A 72 3.34 -5.24 24.27
CA ILE A 72 4.51 -4.65 24.88
C ILE A 72 4.16 -3.80 26.12
N TRP A 73 4.99 -3.84 27.17
CA TRP A 73 4.97 -2.95 28.34
C TRP A 73 5.80 -1.65 28.09
N PRO A 74 5.51 -0.49 28.71
CA PRO A 74 4.50 -0.21 29.72
C PRO A 74 3.11 0.01 29.13
N ARG A 75 2.11 -0.72 29.62
CA ARG A 75 0.70 -0.33 29.45
C ARG A 75 0.22 0.22 30.78
N THR A 76 -0.12 1.48 30.84
CA THR A 76 -0.88 2.02 31.98
C THR A 76 -2.08 1.11 32.27
N ASP A 77 -2.24 0.72 33.54
CA ASP A 77 -3.01 -0.39 34.09
C ASP A 77 -4.53 -0.47 33.79
N SER A 78 -5.04 0.26 32.79
CA SER A 78 -6.42 0.12 32.32
C SER A 78 -6.48 -0.98 31.25
N VAL A 79 -6.86 -2.17 31.70
CA VAL A 79 -7.06 -3.44 30.97
C VAL A 79 -8.06 -3.32 29.78
N GLU A 80 -8.75 -2.19 29.63
CA GLU A 80 -9.78 -1.99 28.63
C GLU A 80 -9.24 -1.21 27.41
N ARG A 81 -9.32 -1.83 26.22
CA ARG A 81 -9.04 -1.11 24.97
C ARG A 81 -10.03 0.05 24.85
N PRO A 82 -9.59 1.26 24.47
CA PRO A 82 -10.50 2.33 24.14
C PRO A 82 -11.54 1.82 23.13
N PRO A 83 -12.85 2.08 23.32
CA PRO A 83 -13.91 1.58 22.43
C PRO A 83 -13.67 1.89 20.95
N GLU A 84 -13.03 3.02 20.66
CA GLU A 84 -12.63 3.46 19.33
C GLU A 84 -11.55 2.57 18.67
N TRP A 85 -10.79 1.80 19.45
CA TRP A 85 -9.78 0.86 18.93
C TRP A 85 -10.37 -0.53 18.66
N VAL A 86 -11.61 -0.79 19.10
CA VAL A 86 -12.28 -2.07 18.86
C VAL A 86 -12.78 -2.14 17.42
N ARG A 87 -12.05 -2.88 16.59
CA ARG A 87 -12.40 -3.19 15.21
C ARG A 87 -13.43 -4.32 15.17
N ARG A 88 -14.62 -4.08 14.61
CA ARG A 88 -15.68 -5.10 14.47
C ARG A 88 -15.47 -6.05 13.29
N ASP A 89 -14.70 -5.60 12.31
CA ASP A 89 -14.41 -6.25 11.03
C ASP A 89 -13.13 -7.11 11.06
N VAL A 90 -12.33 -7.00 12.13
CA VAL A 90 -11.05 -7.68 12.26
C VAL A 90 -10.92 -8.31 13.65
N THR A 91 -10.63 -9.60 13.68
CA THR A 91 -10.23 -10.30 14.90
C THR A 91 -8.74 -10.12 15.14
N LEU A 92 -8.38 -9.69 16.34
CA LEU A 92 -6.99 -9.46 16.77
C LEU A 92 -6.58 -10.52 17.78
N ARG A 93 -5.38 -11.08 17.60
CA ARG A 93 -4.80 -12.04 18.55
C ARG A 93 -3.31 -11.75 18.73
N THR A 94 -2.79 -12.14 19.88
CA THR A 94 -1.37 -12.12 20.16
C THR A 94 -0.95 -13.55 20.46
N GLN A 95 0.09 -14.04 19.81
CA GLN A 95 0.62 -15.38 19.97
C GLN A 95 2.12 -15.32 20.25
N VAL A 96 2.63 -16.21 21.10
CA VAL A 96 4.08 -16.41 21.25
C VAL A 96 4.61 -17.11 19.99
N GLY A 97 5.54 -16.44 19.31
CA GLY A 97 6.21 -16.94 18.12
C GLY A 97 7.43 -17.81 18.45
N PRO A 98 8.09 -18.36 17.43
CA PRO A 98 9.28 -19.16 17.60
C PRO A 98 10.44 -18.33 18.17
N LEU A 99 11.39 -19.00 18.81
CA LEU A 99 12.63 -18.38 19.27
C LEU A 99 13.47 -17.88 18.08
N ILE A 100 14.06 -16.69 18.22
CA ILE A 100 15.08 -16.20 17.28
C ILE A 100 16.41 -16.80 17.73
N GLY A 101 16.58 -18.10 17.55
CA GLY A 101 17.79 -18.76 18.04
C GLY A 101 17.81 -20.24 17.72
N ASN A 102 18.63 -20.58 16.71
CA ASN A 102 19.63 -21.66 16.76
C ASN A 102 20.22 -21.94 15.37
N VAL A 103 19.56 -21.50 14.28
CA VAL A 103 20.07 -21.67 12.92
C VAL A 103 19.72 -20.40 12.12
N ASP A 104 20.66 -19.46 12.02
CA ASP A 104 20.59 -18.44 10.99
C ASP A 104 21.12 -19.08 9.69
N PRO A 105 20.25 -19.37 8.69
CA PRO A 105 20.68 -20.02 7.45
C PRO A 105 21.66 -19.15 6.65
N PHE A 106 21.78 -17.87 7.01
CA PHE A 106 22.66 -16.90 6.39
C PHE A 106 23.86 -16.54 7.26
N VAL A 107 24.13 -17.29 8.34
CA VAL A 107 25.26 -17.01 9.26
C VAL A 107 26.59 -16.89 8.51
N ASP A 108 26.79 -17.73 7.50
CA ASP A 108 28.00 -17.78 6.68
C ASP A 108 27.85 -17.04 5.34
N HIS A 109 26.70 -16.42 5.05
CA HIS A 109 26.45 -15.83 3.76
C HIS A 109 26.99 -14.39 3.68
N PRO A 110 28.02 -14.12 2.85
CA PRO A 110 28.76 -12.85 2.86
C PRO A 110 27.91 -11.64 2.44
N LEU A 111 26.83 -11.86 1.67
CA LEU A 111 25.95 -10.76 1.24
C LEU A 111 24.99 -10.27 2.33
N PHE A 112 24.64 -11.09 3.32
CA PHE A 112 23.62 -10.74 4.32
C PHE A 112 24.20 -10.13 5.61
N ARG A 113 25.46 -10.43 5.94
CA ARG A 113 26.12 -9.97 7.16
C ARG A 113 26.98 -8.71 6.98
N GLY A 114 27.05 -8.18 5.76
CA GLY A 114 27.96 -7.09 5.41
C GLY A 114 29.44 -7.53 5.45
N PRO A 115 30.37 -6.62 5.12
CA PRO A 115 31.80 -6.93 5.23
C PRO A 115 32.13 -7.23 6.69
N ARG A 116 32.52 -8.48 6.98
CA ARG A 116 33.14 -8.82 8.26
C ARG A 116 34.44 -8.02 8.31
N THR A 117 34.50 -6.99 9.15
CA THR A 117 35.70 -6.17 9.32
C THR A 117 36.86 -7.11 9.63
N MET A 118 37.99 -6.97 8.94
CA MET A 118 39.16 -7.85 9.11
C MET A 118 39.80 -7.77 10.50
N THR A 119 39.38 -6.83 11.34
CA THR A 119 39.65 -6.81 12.77
C THR A 119 38.86 -7.92 13.44
N GLN A 120 39.57 -8.90 14.00
CA GLN A 120 39.05 -10.17 14.56
C GLN A 120 38.02 -10.06 15.69
N THR A 121 37.63 -8.85 16.10
CA THR A 121 36.61 -8.63 17.12
C THR A 121 35.23 -8.64 16.47
N PRO A 122 34.38 -9.65 16.76
CA PRO A 122 32.97 -9.58 16.39
C PRO A 122 32.37 -8.33 17.04
N LEU A 123 31.55 -7.60 16.29
CA LEU A 123 30.79 -6.48 16.83
C LEU A 123 29.86 -7.04 17.92
N ASP A 124 30.19 -6.81 19.18
CA ASP A 124 29.42 -7.34 20.29
C ASP A 124 28.11 -6.57 20.39
N VAL A 125 27.02 -7.34 20.38
CA VAL A 125 25.67 -6.80 20.51
C VAL A 125 25.27 -6.98 21.95
N ASP A 126 24.91 -5.88 22.62
CA ASP A 126 24.50 -5.97 24.01
C ASP A 126 23.22 -6.81 24.14
N SER A 127 23.41 -8.03 24.64
CA SER A 127 22.35 -9.03 24.86
C SER A 127 21.29 -8.56 25.86
N ARG A 128 21.54 -7.50 26.63
CA ARG A 128 20.50 -6.90 27.49
C ARG A 128 19.39 -6.26 26.66
N TYR A 129 19.74 -5.66 25.52
CA TYR A 129 18.81 -4.96 24.65
C TYR A 129 18.31 -5.82 23.50
N PHE A 130 19.15 -6.74 23.02
CA PHE A 130 18.85 -7.59 21.87
C PHE A 130 19.14 -9.06 22.20
N ASP A 131 18.15 -9.74 22.76
CA ASP A 131 18.20 -11.16 23.08
C ASP A 131 17.22 -11.95 22.22
N GLY A 132 17.76 -12.69 21.24
CA GLY A 132 16.95 -13.55 20.37
C GLY A 132 16.33 -14.75 21.09
N SER A 133 16.88 -15.15 22.24
CA SER A 133 16.38 -16.26 23.05
C SER A 133 15.09 -15.95 23.81
N ALA A 134 14.76 -14.66 23.96
CA ALA A 134 13.48 -14.24 24.52
C ALA A 134 12.30 -14.47 23.56
N GLY A 135 12.60 -14.76 22.28
CA GLY A 135 11.62 -15.10 21.26
C GLY A 135 10.88 -13.92 20.65
N ILE A 136 9.86 -14.27 19.87
CA ILE A 136 9.02 -13.33 19.11
C ILE A 136 7.63 -13.32 19.72
N ILE A 137 6.99 -12.17 19.74
CA ILE A 137 5.53 -12.05 19.85
C ILE A 137 4.97 -11.79 18.46
N LEU A 138 3.98 -12.59 18.06
CA LEU A 138 3.25 -12.47 16.81
C LEU A 138 1.93 -11.75 17.07
N GLY A 139 1.77 -10.54 16.54
CA GLY A 139 0.47 -9.90 16.42
C GLY A 139 -0.25 -10.43 15.20
N GLN A 140 -1.39 -11.07 15.40
CA GLN A 140 -2.18 -11.69 14.34
C GLN A 140 -3.45 -10.88 14.10
N SER A 141 -3.81 -10.76 12.83
CA SER A 141 -5.10 -10.25 12.39
C SER A 141 -5.76 -11.23 11.45
N GLN A 142 -7.07 -11.37 11.61
CA GLN A 142 -7.90 -12.08 10.65
C GLN A 142 -9.18 -11.29 10.41
N SER A 143 -9.45 -10.99 9.14
CA SER A 143 -10.70 -10.37 8.69
C SER A 143 -11.35 -11.21 7.59
N GLU A 144 -12.67 -11.32 7.66
CA GLU A 144 -13.47 -12.04 6.67
C GLU A 144 -14.51 -11.09 6.09
N ILE A 145 -14.43 -10.83 4.79
CA ILE A 145 -15.08 -9.69 4.15
C ILE A 145 -15.74 -10.11 2.87
N ARG A 146 -17.03 -9.80 2.74
CA ARG A 146 -17.79 -10.09 1.53
C ARG A 146 -17.40 -9.16 0.40
N SER A 147 -17.35 -9.68 -0.82
CA SER A 147 -17.09 -8.86 -2.01
C SER A 147 -18.19 -7.82 -2.23
N PRO A 148 -17.85 -6.53 -2.39
CA PRO A 148 -18.83 -5.49 -2.65
C PRO A 148 -19.31 -5.49 -4.11
N LEU A 149 -18.52 -6.02 -5.05
CA LEU A 149 -18.81 -5.94 -6.49
C LEU A 149 -19.83 -6.98 -6.95
N TRP A 150 -19.91 -8.12 -6.26
CA TRP A 150 -20.88 -9.16 -6.57
C TRP A 150 -21.45 -9.80 -5.30
N PRO A 151 -22.48 -9.19 -4.69
CA PRO A 151 -23.15 -9.76 -3.52
C PRO A 151 -23.73 -11.16 -3.77
N GLN A 152 -24.12 -11.43 -5.02
CA GLN A 152 -24.73 -12.70 -5.44
C GLN A 152 -23.73 -13.85 -5.50
N LEU A 153 -22.45 -13.58 -5.79
CA LEU A 153 -21.43 -14.62 -5.94
C LEU A 153 -21.04 -15.24 -4.58
N ARG A 154 -21.50 -14.67 -3.45
CA ARG A 154 -21.19 -15.15 -2.07
C ARG A 154 -19.69 -15.40 -1.84
N VAL A 155 -18.83 -14.68 -2.57
CA VAL A 155 -17.38 -14.75 -2.43
C VAL A 155 -16.98 -13.92 -1.23
N THR A 156 -16.18 -14.54 -0.36
CA THR A 156 -15.65 -13.91 0.83
C THR A 156 -14.13 -13.89 0.75
N TYR A 157 -13.53 -12.73 0.97
CA TYR A 157 -12.10 -12.56 1.09
C TYR A 157 -11.68 -12.77 2.54
N ARG A 158 -10.73 -13.69 2.73
CA ARG A 158 -10.07 -13.89 4.02
C ARG A 158 -8.70 -13.24 3.96
N PHE A 159 -8.50 -12.22 4.79
CA PHE A 159 -7.19 -11.62 4.98
C PHE A 159 -6.66 -12.09 6.34
N HIS A 160 -5.50 -12.72 6.31
CA HIS A 160 -4.77 -13.15 7.49
C HIS A 160 -3.36 -12.56 7.43
N ARG A 161 -2.97 -11.85 8.48
CA ARG A 161 -1.64 -11.22 8.58
C ARG A 161 -1.09 -11.39 9.97
N ASP A 162 0.19 -11.75 9.99
CA ASP A 162 1.00 -11.85 11.19
C ASP A 162 2.09 -10.79 11.14
N GLN A 163 2.30 -10.12 12.27
CA GLN A 163 3.36 -9.14 12.46
C GLN A 163 4.26 -9.63 13.60
N PRO A 164 5.48 -10.09 13.29
CA PRO A 164 6.45 -10.42 14.32
C PRO A 164 6.99 -9.15 14.96
N LEU A 165 7.21 -9.27 16.27
CA LEU A 165 7.79 -8.26 17.13
C LEU A 165 8.67 -8.97 18.17
N MET A 166 9.76 -8.38 18.60
CA MET A 166 10.62 -9.00 19.62
C MET A 166 9.93 -9.00 20.97
N ALA A 167 9.94 -10.14 21.65
CA ALA A 167 9.20 -10.35 22.89
C ALA A 167 9.75 -9.54 24.07
N ARG A 168 11.07 -9.38 24.13
CA ARG A 168 11.75 -8.66 25.20
C ARG A 168 11.66 -7.15 24.99
N GLU A 169 11.51 -6.39 26.06
CA GLU A 169 11.32 -4.94 25.99
C GLU A 169 12.62 -4.13 25.82
N GLY A 170 13.78 -4.79 25.87
CA GLY A 170 15.09 -4.13 25.84
C GLY A 170 15.40 -3.38 24.54
N TRP A 171 14.76 -3.73 23.42
CA TRP A 171 14.98 -3.03 22.14
C TRP A 171 14.25 -1.67 22.06
N GLN A 172 13.37 -1.39 23.02
CA GLN A 172 12.60 -0.15 23.06
C GLN A 172 13.50 1.04 23.41
N TYR A 173 13.13 2.19 22.87
CA TYR A 173 13.90 3.42 23.02
C TYR A 173 14.01 3.86 24.49
N GLU A 174 12.92 3.77 25.24
CA GLU A 174 12.86 4.08 26.67
C GLU A 174 13.67 3.06 27.51
N ALA A 175 13.61 1.77 27.16
CA ALA A 175 14.36 0.72 27.85
C ALA A 175 15.88 0.83 27.64
N MET A 176 16.32 1.44 26.54
CA MET A 176 17.72 1.78 26.29
C MET A 176 18.20 3.03 27.05
N GLY A 177 17.33 3.68 27.83
CA GLY A 177 17.65 4.95 28.51
C GLY A 177 17.82 6.13 27.54
N LEU A 178 17.33 5.99 26.31
CA LEU A 178 17.43 7.01 25.29
C LEU A 178 16.19 7.93 25.38
N SER A 179 16.39 9.25 25.34
CA SER A 179 15.33 10.24 25.62
C SER A 179 14.82 11.06 24.42
N SER A 180 15.58 11.15 23.32
CA SER A 180 15.17 11.86 22.09
C SER A 180 15.37 11.10 20.78
N ALA A 181 14.46 11.17 19.81
CA ALA A 181 14.62 10.48 18.51
C ALA A 181 15.95 10.77 17.75
N GLY A 182 16.70 11.80 18.13
CA GLY A 182 18.05 12.07 17.63
C GLY A 182 19.15 11.16 18.21
N ALA A 183 18.92 10.48 19.33
CA ALA A 183 19.88 9.52 19.89
C ALA A 183 19.87 8.23 19.08
N ARG A 184 21.07 7.77 18.73
CA ARG A 184 21.25 6.62 17.83
C ARG A 184 21.20 5.33 18.65
N ARG A 185 20.16 4.52 18.42
CA ARG A 185 20.05 3.17 19.02
C ARG A 185 21.26 2.29 18.72
N SER A 186 21.91 2.48 17.57
CA SER A 186 23.12 1.73 17.21
C SER A 186 24.25 1.91 18.22
N VAL A 187 24.36 3.08 18.87
CA VAL A 187 25.42 3.33 19.88
C VAL A 187 25.12 2.60 21.19
N ALA A 188 23.84 2.41 21.53
CA ALA A 188 23.45 1.63 22.71
C ALA A 188 23.49 0.11 22.46
N LEU A 189 23.20 -0.30 21.21
CA LEU A 189 23.17 -1.71 20.80
C LEU A 189 24.55 -2.31 20.59
N PHE A 190 25.48 -1.53 20.05
CA PHE A 190 26.84 -1.96 19.77
C PHE A 190 27.78 -1.30 20.76
N GLN A 191 28.54 -2.10 21.50
CA GLN A 191 29.62 -1.59 22.33
C GLN A 191 30.74 -1.12 21.40
N LEU A 192 30.75 0.19 21.12
CA LEU A 192 31.78 0.85 20.34
C LEU A 192 32.82 1.37 21.33
N ASP A 193 33.86 0.56 21.58
CA ASP A 193 35.08 0.99 22.29
C ASP A 193 35.91 1.95 21.44
#